data_AF-A0A1W9V1U8-F1
#
_entry.id   AF-A0A1W9V1U8-F1
#
_cell.length_a   1.000
_cell.length_b   1.000
_cell.length_c   1.000
_cell.angle_alpha   90.00
_cell.angle_beta   90.00
_cell.angle_gamma   90.00
#
_symmetry.space_group_name_H-M   'P 1'
#
loop_
_entity.id
_entity.type
_entity.pdbx_description
1 polymer ?
#
loop_
_entity_poly.entity_id
_entity_poly.type
_entity_poly.pdbx_seq_one_letter_code
_entity_poly.pdbx_strand_id
1 'polypeptide(L)'
;RKWLEDEQALVDAISEQLALTMENLRLFEDTQQQATREQLTRQITDKMRAAPDIDSIIESGLSALAGALNAPRAYVKLTSREKPNDEHNPKQAS
;
A
#
# COMPACT_ATOMS: atom_id res chain seq x y z
N ARG A 1 12.87 -47.73 -31.52
CA ARG A 1 12.64 -46.28 -31.75
C ARG A 1 11.39 -45.77 -31.04
N LYS A 2 10.29 -46.54 -30.97
CA LYS A 2 9.07 -46.22 -30.19
C LYS A 2 9.28 -45.74 -28.75
N TRP A 3 10.28 -46.29 -28.06
CA TRP A 3 10.62 -45.91 -26.68
C TRP A 3 10.95 -44.42 -26.53
N LEU A 4 11.57 -43.80 -27.55
CA LEU A 4 11.93 -42.38 -27.52
C LEU A 4 10.69 -41.47 -27.64
N GLU A 5 9.65 -41.94 -28.34
CA GLU A 5 8.38 -41.21 -28.49
C GLU A 5 7.59 -41.23 -27.17
N ASP A 6 7.60 -42.37 -26.46
CA ASP A 6 6.95 -42.51 -25.15
C ASP A 6 7.67 -41.66 -24.07
N GLU A 7 9.01 -41.60 -24.10
CA GLU A 7 9.80 -40.72 -23.22
C GLU A 7 9.52 -39.24 -23.49
N GLN A 8 9.42 -38.86 -24.77
CA GLN A 8 9.14 -37.48 -25.15
C GLN A 8 7.71 -37.08 -24.73
N ALA A 9 6.73 -37.95 -24.95
CA ALA A 9 5.36 -37.70 -24.49
C ALA A 9 5.25 -37.56 -22.97
N LEU A 10 6.03 -38.33 -22.21
CA LEU A 10 6.09 -38.22 -20.76
C LEU A 10 6.71 -36.90 -20.31
N VAL A 11 7.81 -36.47 -20.93
CA VAL A 11 8.46 -35.19 -20.63
C VAL A 11 7.54 -34.02 -20.97
N ASP A 12 6.82 -34.09 -22.09
CA ASP A 12 5.86 -33.06 -22.49
C ASP A 12 4.72 -32.96 -21.47
N ALA A 13 4.15 -34.09 -21.04
CA ALA A 13 3.08 -34.11 -20.04
C ALA A 13 3.52 -33.55 -18.68
N ILE A 14 4.72 -33.91 -18.22
CA ILE A 14 5.29 -33.38 -16.97
C ILE A 14 5.56 -31.87 -17.11
N SER A 15 6.07 -31.43 -18.26
CA SER A 15 6.37 -30.03 -18.51
C SER A 15 5.10 -29.18 -18.52
N GLU A 16 4.01 -29.68 -19.13
CA GLU A 16 2.71 -29.02 -19.13
C GLU A 16 2.15 -28.90 -17.71
N GLN A 17 2.19 -29.99 -16.93
CA GLN A 17 1.73 -29.96 -15.54
C GLN A 17 2.59 -29.02 -14.66
N LEU A 18 3.90 -28.99 -14.89
CA LEU A 18 4.80 -28.09 -14.18
C LEU A 18 4.51 -26.62 -14.52
N ALA A 19 4.29 -26.31 -15.80
CA ALA A 19 3.95 -24.96 -16.25
C ALA A 19 2.65 -24.47 -15.59
N LEU A 20 1.60 -25.30 -15.56
CA LEU A 20 0.35 -25.00 -14.87
C LEU A 20 0.56 -24.77 -13.37
N THR A 21 1.38 -25.60 -12.73
CA THR A 21 1.66 -25.49 -11.29
C THR A 21 2.43 -24.21 -10.97
N MET A 22 3.42 -23.84 -11.78
CA MET A 22 4.16 -22.60 -11.63
C MET A 22 3.28 -21.37 -11.80
N GLU A 23 2.37 -21.39 -12.79
CA GLU A 23 1.41 -20.30 -12.98
C GLU A 23 0.47 -20.17 -11.78
N ASN A 24 -0.04 -21.29 -11.26
CA ASN A 24 -0.85 -21.28 -10.04
C ASN A 24 -0.08 -20.71 -8.83
N LEU A 25 1.20 -21.07 -8.68
CA LEU A 25 2.05 -20.53 -7.63
C LEU A 25 2.21 -19.01 -7.76
N ARG A 26 2.50 -18.54 -8.97
CA ARG A 26 2.62 -17.10 -9.26
C ARG A 26 1.33 -16.35 -8.95
N LEU A 27 0.18 -16.84 -9.44
CA LEU A 27 -1.13 -16.24 -9.17
C LEU A 27 -1.45 -16.21 -7.67
N PHE A 28 -1.08 -17.28 -6.96
CA PHE A 28 -1.23 -17.35 -5.51
C PHE A 28 -0.35 -16.31 -4.80
N GLU A 29 0.93 -16.18 -5.19
CA GLU A 29 1.84 -15.16 -4.64
C GLU A 29 1.33 -13.73 -4.90
N ASP A 30 0.85 -13.45 -6.11
CA ASP A 30 0.25 -12.15 -6.46
C ASP A 30 -0.97 -11.86 -5.59
N THR A 31 -1.83 -12.86 -5.37
CA THR A 31 -3.01 -12.74 -4.50
C THR A 31 -2.62 -12.50 -3.04
N GLN A 32 -1.60 -13.20 -2.53
CA GLN A 32 -1.09 -13.01 -1.17
C GLN A 32 -0.49 -11.62 -0.96
N GLN A 33 0.27 -11.12 -1.94
CA GLN A 33 0.82 -9.76 -1.89
C GLN A 33 -0.29 -8.71 -1.86
N GLN A 34 -1.31 -8.86 -2.72
CA GLN A 34 -2.45 -7.97 -2.75
C GLN A 34 -3.22 -7.98 -1.42
N ALA A 35 -3.51 -9.16 -0.88
CA ALA A 35 -4.18 -9.31 0.42
C ALA A 35 -3.38 -8.66 1.56
N THR A 36 -2.06 -8.83 1.57
CA THR A 36 -1.17 -8.20 2.56
C THR A 36 -1.24 -6.67 2.48
N ARG A 37 -1.24 -6.11 1.27
CA ARG A 37 -1.37 -4.67 1.02
C ARG A 37 -2.71 -4.12 1.50
N GLU A 38 -3.79 -4.82 1.20
CA GLU A 38 -5.14 -4.43 1.63
C GLU A 38 -5.28 -4.48 3.15
N GLN A 39 -4.75 -5.53 3.79
CA GLN A 39 -4.74 -5.65 5.23
C GLN A 39 -4.00 -4.47 5.88
N LEU A 40 -2.80 -4.14 5.39
CA LEU A 40 -2.04 -3.00 5.90
C LEU A 40 -2.80 -1.69 5.74
N THR A 41 -3.41 -1.46 4.57
CA THR A 41 -4.22 -0.26 4.29
C THR A 41 -5.39 -0.13 5.26
N ARG A 42 -6.11 -1.23 5.51
CA ARG A 42 -7.22 -1.27 6.48
C ARG A 42 -6.73 -0.95 7.90
N GLN A 43 -5.65 -1.61 8.35
CA GLN A 43 -5.09 -1.36 9.67
C GLN A 43 -4.69 0.11 9.88
N ILE A 44 -4.07 0.73 8.88
CA ILE A 44 -3.69 2.16 8.94
C ILE A 44 -4.95 3.03 9.01
N THR A 45 -5.94 2.76 8.16
CA THR A 45 -7.21 3.51 8.12
C THR A 45 -7.97 3.42 9.44
N ASP A 46 -8.02 2.23 10.04
CA ASP A 46 -8.68 2.00 11.33
C ASP A 46 -7.97 2.75 12.46
N LYS A 47 -6.62 2.73 12.49
CA LYS A 47 -5.83 3.52 13.44
C LYS A 47 -6.07 5.01 13.29
N MET A 48 -6.10 5.52 12.05
CA MET A 48 -6.39 6.93 11.78
C MET A 48 -7.82 7.31 12.22
N ARG A 49 -8.82 6.45 12.03
CA ARG A 49 -10.20 6.72 12.44
C ARG A 49 -10.36 6.72 13.97
N ALA A 50 -9.59 5.90 14.68
CA ALA A 50 -9.63 5.81 16.13
C ALA A 50 -8.78 6.88 16.84
N ALA A 51 -8.00 7.67 16.09
CA ALA A 51 -7.10 8.66 16.65
C ALA A 51 -7.87 9.81 17.34
N PRO A 52 -7.39 10.30 18.50
CA PRO A 52 -8.09 11.32 19.29
C PRO A 52 -7.97 12.74 18.71
N ASP A 53 -6.95 13.00 17.90
CA ASP A 53 -6.63 14.31 17.33
C ASP A 53 -5.89 14.18 15.99
N ILE A 54 -5.77 15.31 15.29
CA ILE A 54 -5.14 15.38 13.96
C ILE A 54 -3.64 15.06 13.99
N ASP A 55 -2.96 15.37 15.08
CA ASP A 55 -1.53 15.11 15.22
C ASP A 55 -1.27 13.59 15.29
N SER A 56 -2.11 12.87 16.04
CA SER A 56 -2.09 11.40 16.12
C SER A 56 -2.38 10.71 14.79
N ILE A 57 -3.26 11.30 13.96
CA ILE A 57 -3.54 10.83 12.59
C ILE A 57 -2.28 10.97 11.72
N ILE A 58 -1.63 12.13 11.78
CA ILE A 58 -0.43 12.43 10.99
C ILE A 58 0.73 11.54 11.41
N GLU A 59 0.95 11.36 12.71
CA GLU A 59 2.01 10.48 13.22
C GLU A 59 1.78 9.03 12.76
N SER A 60 0.54 8.54 12.87
CA SER A 60 0.17 7.19 12.42
C SER A 60 0.40 7.01 10.91
N GLY A 61 -0.04 7.97 10.09
CA GLY A 61 0.17 7.94 8.64
C GLY A 61 1.64 8.05 8.26
N LEU A 62 2.39 8.93 8.91
CA LEU A 62 3.82 9.14 8.66
C LEU A 62 4.65 7.91 9.02
N SER A 63 4.39 7.30 10.18
CA SER A 63 5.06 6.05 10.60
C SER A 63 4.75 4.91 9.63
N ALA A 64 3.49 4.79 9.19
CA ALA A 64 3.10 3.76 8.24
C ALA A 64 3.79 3.92 6.88
N LEU A 65 3.83 5.16 6.36
CA LEU A 65 4.50 5.46 5.09
C LEU A 65 6.02 5.29 5.18
N ALA A 66 6.64 5.73 6.28
CA ALA A 66 8.08 5.55 6.50
C ALA A 66 8.46 4.06 6.53
N GLY A 67 7.67 3.23 7.23
CA GLY A 67 7.86 1.78 7.25
C GLY A 67 7.65 1.12 5.88
N ALA A 68 6.57 1.49 5.17
CA ALA A 68 6.25 0.93 3.85
C ALA A 68 7.31 1.29 2.78
N LEU A 69 7.92 2.47 2.88
CA LEU A 69 8.96 2.93 1.96
C LEU A 69 10.38 2.60 2.43
N ASN A 70 10.52 1.94 3.58
CA ASN A 70 11.79 1.69 4.26
C ASN A 70 12.65 2.97 4.37
N ALA A 71 11.99 4.11 4.62
CA ALA A 71 12.62 5.42 4.65
C ALA A 71 13.23 5.67 6.02
N PRO A 72 14.53 6.01 6.12
CA PRO A 72 15.17 6.25 7.42
C PRO A 72 14.66 7.52 8.11
N ARG A 73 14.10 8.48 7.36
CA ARG A 73 13.49 9.71 7.87
C ARG A 73 12.32 10.13 6.98
N ALA A 74 11.24 10.60 7.60
CA ALA A 74 10.10 11.19 6.93
C ALA A 74 9.54 12.36 7.77
N TYR A 75 8.97 13.38 7.12
CA TYR A 75 8.35 14.53 7.78
C TYR A 75 7.11 14.99 7.01
N VAL A 76 6.15 15.60 7.70
CA VAL A 76 4.94 16.19 7.13
C VAL A 76 4.96 17.70 7.39
N LYS A 77 4.68 18.49 6.35
CA LYS A 77 4.50 19.94 6.47
C LYS A 77 3.03 20.29 6.27
N LEU A 78 2.36 20.69 7.35
CA LEU A 78 1.01 21.23 7.27
C LEU A 78 1.09 22.71 6.92
N THR A 79 0.37 23.13 5.88
CA THR A 79 0.20 24.54 5.55
C THR A 79 -1.24 24.92 5.89
N SER A 80 -1.44 25.71 6.95
CA SER A 80 -2.75 26.31 7.17
C SER A 80 -2.97 27.40 6.13
N ARG A 81 -4.14 27.42 5.50
CA ARG A 81 -4.53 28.52 4.62
C ARG A 81 -5.03 29.65 5.52
N GLU A 82 -4.14 30.56 5.88
CA GLU A 82 -4.49 31.75 6.63
C GLU A 82 -5.53 32.54 5.83
N LYS A 83 -6.72 32.76 6.41
CA LYS A 83 -7.70 33.68 5.84
C LYS A 83 -7.11 35.09 5.99
N PRO A 84 -7.13 35.95 4.96
CA PRO A 84 -6.66 37.32 5.10
C PRO A 84 -7.43 37.99 6.25
N ASN A 85 -6.67 38.49 7.22
CA ASN A 85 -7.16 39.20 8.38
C ASN A 85 -7.69 40.57 7.92
N ASP A 86 -9.00 40.69 7.69
CA ASP A 86 -9.66 41.99 7.49
C ASP A 86 -9.75 42.71 8.85
N GLU A 87 -8.64 43.30 9.29
CA GLU A 87 -8.60 44.22 10.43
C GLU A 87 -8.16 45.60 9.96
N HIS A 88 -9.10 46.54 9.85
CA HIS A 88 -9.23 47.67 10.79
C HIS A 88 -10.22 48.73 10.27
N ASN A 89 -11.30 48.91 11.02
CA ASN A 89 -12.12 50.12 11.05
C ASN A 89 -11.32 51.23 11.76
N PRO A 90 -11.39 52.50 11.29
CA PRO A 90 -11.84 53.53 12.22
C PRO A 90 -12.59 54.68 11.51
N LYS A 91 -13.92 54.63 11.50
CA LYS A 91 -14.76 55.84 11.48
C LYS A 91 -15.90 55.73 12.50
N GLN A 92 -15.51 55.78 13.77
CA GLN A 92 -16.33 56.34 14.85
C GLN A 92 -15.48 57.41 15.54
N ALA A 93 -15.54 58.64 15.05
CA ALA A 93 -15.17 59.83 15.79
C ALA A 93 -15.85 61.04 15.15
N SER A 94 -16.67 61.71 15.98
CA SER A 94 -17.41 62.97 15.81
C SER A 94 -18.68 62.95 14.97
#